data_AF-A0A1Y3EI46-F1
#
_entry.id   AF-A0A1Y3EI46-F1
#
_cell.length_a   1.000
_cell.length_b   1.000
_cell.length_c   1.000
_cell.angle_alpha   90.00
_cell.angle_beta   90.00
_cell.angle_gamma   90.00
#
_symmetry.space_group_name_H-M   'P 1'
#
loop_
_entity.id
_entity.type
_entity.pdbx_description
1 polymer ?
#
loop_
_entity_poly.entity_id
_entity_poly.type
_entity_poly.pdbx_seq_one_letter_code
_entity_poly.pdbx_strand_id
1 'polypeptide(L)'
;MQFIKFNNEGNENFSTHARKRKNFTGRYFTHPAVEESKKSPSSNEYFGKFEELKHYIEHLSRKVQSDEANMSEEEKSILFKNLLSECHGHEISVLREKDCFNNLLIIIGDNASIAMELLWKIVKIRKKVILTLMTSYGGALEKLLAVALNESEGSRKASVLLKLSEIALENVDSLSVQHGGSHLLRRLGSAISGVEKCAHNGATPIFSAKNENEPKRFEANFLNQAEFISIYNNLAGRVLNWKSIREFANREPFSLLVQDFIAFDSSFNCTFVNGLLPSILEE
;
A
#
# COMPACT_ATOMS: atom_id res chain seq x y z
N MET A 1 15.81 24.79 -7.61
CA MET A 1 15.15 23.86 -8.54
C MET A 1 16.22 23.08 -9.29
N GLN A 2 16.41 21.81 -8.96
CA GLN A 2 17.33 20.93 -9.70
C GLN A 2 16.56 20.21 -10.79
N PHE A 3 17.00 20.39 -12.03
CA PHE A 3 16.50 19.68 -13.21
C PHE A 3 17.13 18.28 -13.28
N ILE A 4 16.35 17.27 -13.68
CA ILE A 4 16.87 15.92 -13.94
C ILE A 4 17.05 15.74 -15.45
N LYS A 5 18.29 15.47 -15.84
CA LYS A 5 18.69 15.01 -17.18
C LYS A 5 18.65 13.49 -17.20
N PHE A 6 18.01 12.91 -18.22
CA PHE A 6 18.00 11.46 -18.45
C PHE A 6 19.23 11.06 -19.27
N ASN A 7 20.02 10.10 -18.76
CA ASN A 7 20.93 9.29 -19.57
C ASN A 7 20.25 7.92 -19.77
N ASN A 8 19.72 7.70 -20.96
CA ASN A 8 19.22 6.39 -21.40
C ASN A 8 20.38 5.63 -22.06
N GLU A 9 21.07 4.76 -21.33
CA GLU A 9 21.79 3.63 -21.92
C GLU A 9 21.76 2.44 -20.95
N GLY A 10 21.26 1.30 -21.41
CA GLY A 10 21.19 0.07 -20.62
C GLY A 10 20.28 -1.00 -21.21
N ASN A 11 20.69 -1.56 -22.35
CA ASN A 11 20.16 -2.80 -22.91
C ASN A 11 20.22 -3.94 -21.88
N GLU A 12 19.09 -4.57 -21.54
CA GLU A 12 19.09 -5.93 -20.98
C GLU A 12 18.03 -6.82 -21.66
N ASN A 13 18.51 -7.98 -22.11
CA ASN A 13 17.78 -8.98 -22.89
C ASN A 13 16.68 -9.67 -22.06
N PHE A 14 15.44 -9.60 -22.53
CA PHE A 14 14.34 -10.39 -21.96
C PHE A 14 14.35 -11.84 -22.50
N SER A 15 14.55 -12.80 -21.59
CA SER A 15 14.35 -14.23 -21.84
C SER A 15 12.87 -14.52 -22.14
N THR A 16 12.58 -14.89 -23.39
CA THR A 16 11.29 -15.35 -23.88
C THR A 16 11.01 -16.78 -23.42
N HIS A 17 10.32 -16.97 -22.29
CA HIS A 17 9.68 -18.25 -21.96
C HIS A 17 8.20 -18.04 -21.63
N ALA A 18 7.37 -18.13 -22.68
CA ALA A 18 5.93 -18.21 -22.57
C ALA A 18 5.54 -19.47 -21.77
N ARG A 19 4.90 -19.30 -20.60
CA ARG A 19 4.25 -20.41 -19.90
C ARG A 19 2.74 -20.36 -20.11
N LYS A 20 2.27 -21.46 -20.73
CA LYS A 20 0.89 -21.81 -21.06
C LYS A 20 -0.11 -21.52 -19.92
N ARG A 21 -1.27 -20.99 -20.31
CA ARG A 21 -2.52 -20.91 -19.53
C ARG A 21 -2.76 -22.20 -18.73
N LYS A 22 -3.00 -22.08 -17.42
CA LYS A 22 -3.75 -23.05 -16.63
C LYS A 22 -4.93 -22.32 -15.98
N ASN A 23 -6.13 -22.76 -16.32
CA ASN A 23 -7.36 -22.39 -15.63
C ASN A 23 -7.22 -22.82 -14.16
N PHE A 24 -7.30 -21.89 -13.22
CA PHE A 24 -7.24 -22.18 -11.79
C PHE A 24 -8.62 -21.99 -11.20
N THR A 25 -9.40 -23.08 -11.19
CA THR A 25 -10.58 -23.24 -10.34
C THR A 25 -10.12 -23.50 -8.90
N GLY A 26 -10.83 -22.92 -7.94
CA GLY A 26 -10.43 -22.88 -6.54
C GLY A 26 -10.13 -24.24 -5.92
N ARG A 27 -9.02 -24.30 -5.18
CA ARG A 27 -8.78 -25.20 -4.05
C ARG A 27 -7.88 -24.49 -3.04
N TYR A 28 -8.28 -24.58 -1.78
CA TYR A 28 -7.52 -24.16 -0.60
C TYR A 28 -6.11 -24.77 -0.65
N PHE A 29 -5.08 -23.93 -0.74
CA PHE A 29 -3.71 -24.33 -0.48
C PHE A 29 -3.42 -24.03 0.99
N THR A 30 -3.25 -25.07 1.80
CA THR A 30 -2.54 -24.98 3.08
C THR A 30 -1.10 -24.55 2.78
N HIS A 31 -0.84 -23.25 2.95
CA HIS A 31 0.44 -22.64 2.61
C HIS A 31 1.48 -22.95 3.71
N PRO A 32 2.76 -23.21 3.37
CA PRO A 32 3.86 -23.42 4.34
C PRO A 32 4.09 -22.27 5.33
N ALA A 33 3.39 -21.13 5.17
CA ALA A 33 3.36 -20.03 6.13
C ALA A 33 2.66 -20.39 7.46
N VAL A 34 1.88 -21.47 7.52
CA VAL A 34 1.25 -21.97 8.75
C VAL A 34 2.25 -22.72 9.65
N GLU A 35 3.32 -23.27 9.07
CA GLU A 35 4.35 -24.02 9.82
C GLU A 35 5.55 -23.16 10.22
N GLU A 36 5.89 -22.12 9.44
CA GLU A 36 7.07 -21.28 9.72
C GLU A 36 6.85 -20.17 10.75
N SER A 37 5.60 -19.77 11.04
CA SER A 37 5.32 -18.83 12.15
C SER A 37 5.53 -19.44 13.53
N LYS A 38 5.78 -20.76 13.62
CA LYS A 38 6.10 -21.48 14.86
C LYS A 38 7.60 -21.54 15.15
N LYS A 39 8.46 -20.96 14.29
CA LYS A 39 9.93 -21.05 14.42
C LYS A 39 10.60 -19.68 14.41
N SER A 40 10.44 -18.93 15.50
CA SER A 40 11.39 -17.87 15.88
C SER A 40 11.49 -17.82 17.41
N PRO A 41 12.67 -18.08 18.00
CA PRO A 41 12.89 -17.92 19.43
C PRO A 41 13.45 -16.52 19.70
N SER A 42 12.65 -15.66 20.31
CA SER A 42 13.16 -14.57 21.15
C SER A 42 12.14 -14.27 22.25
N SER A 43 12.59 -14.49 23.47
CA SER A 43 11.92 -14.33 24.75
C SER A 43 11.24 -12.97 24.94
N ASN A 44 9.91 -12.97 24.95
CA ASN A 44 9.11 -12.60 26.12
C ASN A 44 7.69 -13.12 25.89
N GLU A 45 7.21 -13.88 26.88
CA GLU A 45 5.94 -14.60 26.85
C GLU A 45 4.76 -13.63 26.74
N TYR A 46 3.98 -13.78 25.67
CA TYR A 46 2.54 -13.57 25.72
C TYR A 46 1.88 -14.63 24.85
N PHE A 47 1.23 -15.59 25.50
CA PHE A 47 0.41 -16.63 24.88
C PHE A 47 -1.06 -16.21 25.01
N GLY A 48 -1.49 -15.26 24.19
CA GLY A 48 -2.90 -15.13 23.84
C GLY A 48 -3.12 -15.91 22.54
N LYS A 49 -4.09 -16.83 22.47
CA LYS A 49 -4.43 -17.41 21.16
C LYS A 49 -4.95 -16.26 20.29
N PHE A 50 -4.59 -16.20 19.01
CA PHE A 50 -5.13 -15.19 18.07
C PHE A 50 -6.68 -15.10 18.11
N GLU A 51 -7.35 -16.19 18.48
CA GLU A 51 -8.80 -16.22 18.70
C GLU A 51 -9.26 -15.34 19.88
N GLU A 52 -8.50 -15.29 20.97
CA GLU A 52 -8.78 -14.40 22.11
C GLU A 52 -8.59 -12.94 21.72
N LEU A 53 -7.52 -12.63 20.96
CA LEU A 53 -7.31 -11.30 20.40
C LEU A 53 -8.47 -10.89 19.48
N LYS A 54 -8.97 -11.81 18.65
CA LYS A 54 -10.11 -11.56 17.76
C LYS A 54 -11.36 -11.19 18.56
N HIS A 55 -11.70 -11.97 19.58
CA HIS A 55 -12.85 -11.68 20.45
C HIS A 55 -12.66 -10.37 21.23
N TYR A 56 -11.44 -10.07 21.67
CA TYR A 56 -11.11 -8.80 22.31
C TYR A 56 -11.36 -7.61 21.37
N ILE A 57 -10.81 -7.65 20.16
CA ILE A 57 -10.98 -6.61 19.13
C ILE A 57 -12.47 -6.46 18.75
N GLU A 58 -13.21 -7.55 18.62
CA GLU A 58 -14.65 -7.51 18.33
C GLU A 58 -15.46 -6.90 19.47
N HIS A 59 -15.15 -7.22 20.73
CA HIS A 59 -15.84 -6.62 21.87
C HIS A 59 -15.53 -5.12 21.97
N LEU A 60 -14.26 -4.76 21.75
CA LEU A 60 -13.80 -3.39 21.81
C LEU A 60 -14.41 -2.54 20.70
N SER A 61 -14.53 -3.06 19.47
CA SER A 61 -15.16 -2.32 18.37
C SER A 61 -16.62 -1.99 18.66
N ARG A 62 -17.38 -2.94 19.23
CA ARG A 62 -18.78 -2.70 19.64
C ARG A 62 -18.89 -1.61 20.72
N LYS A 63 -17.95 -1.60 21.67
CA LYS A 63 -17.90 -0.55 22.71
C LYS A 63 -17.56 0.81 22.13
N VAL A 64 -16.59 0.90 21.23
CA VAL A 64 -16.25 2.17 20.55
C VAL A 64 -17.45 2.69 19.76
N GLN A 65 -18.17 1.83 19.06
CA GLN A 65 -19.38 2.21 18.31
C GLN A 65 -20.55 2.64 19.21
N SER A 66 -20.68 2.09 20.42
CA SER A 66 -21.72 2.52 21.36
C SER A 66 -21.36 3.81 22.10
N ASP A 67 -20.08 4.03 22.36
CA ASP A 67 -19.57 5.09 23.25
C ASP A 67 -18.90 6.25 22.48
N GLU A 68 -18.99 6.27 21.14
CA GLU A 68 -18.25 7.18 20.23
C GLU A 68 -18.40 8.68 20.59
N ALA A 69 -19.48 9.06 21.28
CA ALA A 69 -19.74 10.43 21.73
C ALA A 69 -19.18 10.79 23.13
N ASN A 70 -18.73 9.83 23.94
CA ASN A 70 -18.51 10.03 25.38
C ASN A 70 -17.11 9.64 25.92
N MET A 71 -16.26 8.94 25.17
CA MET A 71 -14.91 8.59 25.65
C MET A 71 -13.97 9.79 25.64
N SER A 72 -13.26 10.01 26.75
CA SER A 72 -12.23 11.05 26.83
C SER A 72 -10.99 10.70 26.00
N GLU A 73 -10.16 11.70 25.69
CA GLU A 73 -8.91 11.49 24.95
C GLU A 73 -7.89 10.64 25.75
N GLU A 74 -7.90 10.76 27.08
CA GLU A 74 -7.10 9.90 27.96
C GLU A 74 -7.54 8.43 27.89
N GLU A 75 -8.85 8.17 27.93
CA GLU A 75 -9.41 6.82 27.81
C GLU A 75 -9.07 6.19 26.46
N LYS A 76 -9.21 6.97 25.37
CA LYS A 76 -8.78 6.55 24.02
C LYS A 76 -7.29 6.22 24.00
N SER A 77 -6.44 7.06 24.58
CA SER A 77 -4.99 6.83 24.64
C SER A 77 -4.63 5.52 25.36
N ILE A 78 -5.30 5.23 26.49
CA ILE A 78 -5.10 3.96 27.22
C ILE A 78 -5.58 2.77 26.38
N LEU A 79 -6.77 2.88 25.80
CA LEU A 79 -7.36 1.85 24.93
C LEU A 79 -6.41 1.50 23.78
N PHE A 80 -5.82 2.52 23.15
CA PHE A 80 -4.90 2.34 22.03
C PHE A 80 -3.57 1.72 22.44
N LYS A 81 -3.02 2.09 23.61
CA LYS A 81 -1.81 1.43 24.14
C LYS A 81 -2.07 -0.06 24.40
N ASN A 82 -3.20 -0.39 25.00
CA ASN A 82 -3.58 -1.77 25.27
C ASN A 82 -3.77 -2.55 23.96
N LEU A 83 -4.51 -1.99 23.00
CA LEU A 83 -4.71 -2.59 21.68
C LEU A 83 -3.38 -2.86 20.96
N LEU A 84 -2.44 -1.92 20.98
CA LEU A 84 -1.12 -2.08 20.37
C LEU A 84 -0.26 -3.14 21.06
N SER A 85 -0.46 -3.33 22.37
CA SER A 85 0.19 -4.39 23.15
C SER A 85 -0.37 -5.76 22.77
N GLU A 86 -1.70 -5.89 22.73
CA GLU A 86 -2.39 -7.15 22.39
C GLU A 86 -2.18 -7.56 20.92
N CYS A 87 -2.04 -6.60 20.01
CA CYS A 87 -1.70 -6.86 18.60
C CYS A 87 -0.24 -7.28 18.40
N HIS A 88 0.63 -7.16 19.41
CA HIS A 88 2.05 -7.44 19.25
C HIS A 88 2.30 -8.91 18.90
N GLY A 89 3.03 -9.17 17.81
CA GLY A 89 3.30 -10.52 17.32
C GLY A 89 2.13 -11.14 16.51
N HIS A 90 0.99 -10.46 16.44
CA HIS A 90 -0.19 -10.87 15.70
C HIS A 90 -0.57 -9.89 14.57
N GLU A 91 0.27 -8.89 14.28
CA GLU A 91 -0.03 -7.81 13.33
C GLU A 91 -0.44 -8.39 11.97
N ILE A 92 0.28 -9.39 11.49
CA ILE A 92 -0.02 -10.08 10.23
C ILE A 92 -1.36 -10.82 10.31
N SER A 93 -1.60 -11.56 11.39
CA SER A 93 -2.82 -12.35 11.56
C SER A 93 -4.06 -11.45 11.58
N VAL A 94 -3.96 -10.30 12.24
CA VAL A 94 -5.02 -9.28 12.25
C VAL A 94 -5.31 -8.78 10.83
N LEU A 95 -4.29 -8.44 10.04
CA LEU A 95 -4.50 -7.99 8.64
C LEU A 95 -5.08 -9.06 7.72
N ARG A 96 -4.85 -10.35 8.01
CA ARG A 96 -5.30 -11.47 7.18
C ARG A 96 -6.77 -11.83 7.40
N GLU A 97 -7.27 -11.60 8.61
CA GLU A 97 -8.63 -11.93 8.98
C GLU A 97 -9.52 -10.69 8.77
N LYS A 98 -10.45 -10.79 7.82
CA LYS A 98 -11.22 -9.66 7.32
C LYS A 98 -12.04 -9.00 8.42
N ASP A 99 -12.70 -9.78 9.26
CA ASP A 99 -13.62 -9.23 10.26
C ASP A 99 -12.86 -8.60 11.42
N CYS A 100 -11.79 -9.26 11.89
CA CYS A 100 -10.83 -8.72 12.85
C CYS A 100 -10.23 -7.40 12.36
N PHE A 101 -9.77 -7.33 11.12
CA PHE A 101 -9.21 -6.10 10.56
C PHE A 101 -10.25 -4.98 10.43
N ASN A 102 -11.49 -5.29 10.01
CA ASN A 102 -12.54 -4.27 9.92
C ASN A 102 -12.92 -3.73 11.32
N ASN A 103 -12.99 -4.60 12.33
CA ASN A 103 -13.19 -4.19 13.72
C ASN A 103 -12.02 -3.35 14.24
N LEU A 104 -10.78 -3.72 13.89
CA LEU A 104 -9.60 -2.91 14.20
C LEU A 104 -9.70 -1.51 13.58
N LEU A 105 -10.12 -1.40 12.31
CA LEU A 105 -10.28 -0.09 11.66
C LEU A 105 -11.37 0.76 12.31
N ILE A 106 -12.46 0.16 12.78
CA ILE A 106 -13.49 0.86 13.57
C ILE A 106 -12.88 1.46 14.84
N ILE A 107 -12.05 0.68 15.55
CA ILE A 107 -11.41 1.14 16.78
C ILE A 107 -10.41 2.26 16.49
N ILE A 108 -9.57 2.10 15.48
CA ILE A 108 -8.54 3.10 15.11
C ILE A 108 -9.20 4.39 14.59
N GLY A 109 -10.30 4.28 13.86
CA GLY A 109 -10.93 5.41 13.18
C GLY A 109 -9.92 6.17 12.33
N ASP A 110 -9.83 7.49 12.53
CA ASP A 110 -8.88 8.38 11.85
C ASP A 110 -7.55 8.56 12.60
N ASN A 111 -7.26 7.75 13.63
CA ASN A 111 -6.04 7.87 14.41
C ASN A 111 -4.81 7.38 13.63
N ALA A 112 -4.19 8.31 12.90
CA ALA A 112 -3.06 8.04 12.03
C ALA A 112 -1.80 7.54 12.76
N SER A 113 -1.57 7.98 14.00
CA SER A 113 -0.38 7.60 14.78
C SER A 113 -0.36 6.10 15.09
N ILE A 114 -1.53 5.53 15.38
CA ILE A 114 -1.69 4.09 15.68
C ILE A 114 -1.58 3.27 14.41
N ALA A 115 -2.24 3.72 13.34
CA ALA A 115 -2.13 3.09 12.04
C ALA A 115 -0.66 3.05 11.59
N MET A 116 0.10 4.14 11.79
CA MET A 116 1.53 4.14 11.51
C MET A 116 2.32 3.22 12.42
N GLU A 117 2.02 3.15 13.73
CA GLU A 117 2.74 2.24 14.63
C GLU A 117 2.54 0.78 14.23
N LEU A 118 1.34 0.38 13.81
CA LEU A 118 1.09 -0.95 13.26
C LEU A 118 1.88 -1.20 11.97
N LEU A 119 1.88 -0.25 11.03
CA LEU A 119 2.69 -0.35 9.82
C LEU A 119 4.19 -0.43 10.12
N TRP A 120 4.66 0.35 11.09
CA TRP A 120 6.04 0.37 11.53
C TRP A 120 6.50 -1.00 12.06
N LYS A 121 5.63 -1.68 12.82
CA LYS A 121 5.87 -3.06 13.26
C LYS A 121 5.89 -4.02 12.07
N ILE A 122 4.95 -3.88 11.12
CA ILE A 122 4.87 -4.73 9.92
C ILE A 122 6.12 -4.61 9.04
N VAL A 123 6.61 -3.39 8.77
CA VAL A 123 7.76 -3.18 7.86
C VAL A 123 9.09 -3.69 8.42
N LYS A 124 9.17 -3.97 9.73
CA LYS A 124 10.33 -4.60 10.36
C LYS A 124 10.37 -6.13 10.17
N ILE A 125 9.30 -6.72 9.65
CA ILE A 125 9.22 -8.16 9.40
C ILE A 125 9.99 -8.51 8.11
N ARG A 126 10.31 -9.79 7.93
CA ARG A 126 10.96 -10.30 6.71
C ARG A 126 10.19 -9.89 5.45
N LYS A 127 10.92 -9.35 4.47
CA LYS A 127 10.42 -8.91 3.15
C LYS A 127 9.44 -9.87 2.48
N LYS A 128 9.73 -11.18 2.48
CA LYS A 128 8.87 -12.21 1.88
C LYS A 128 7.45 -12.23 2.48
N VAL A 129 7.35 -11.95 3.77
CA VAL A 129 6.07 -11.91 4.49
C VAL A 129 5.30 -10.65 4.15
N ILE A 130 5.98 -9.50 4.07
CA ILE A 130 5.38 -8.24 3.60
C ILE A 130 4.86 -8.40 2.18
N LEU A 131 5.64 -9.00 1.27
CA LEU A 131 5.18 -9.29 -0.09
C LEU A 131 3.93 -10.18 -0.13
N THR A 132 3.84 -11.16 0.77
CA THR A 132 2.64 -12.01 0.91
C THR A 132 1.43 -11.16 1.34
N LEU A 133 1.62 -10.21 2.27
CA LEU A 133 0.57 -9.26 2.64
C LEU A 133 0.15 -8.39 1.46
N MET A 134 1.10 -7.86 0.69
CA MET A 134 0.80 -6.97 -0.45
C MET A 134 0.01 -7.70 -1.56
N THR A 135 0.37 -8.95 -1.85
CA THR A 135 -0.26 -9.74 -2.92
C THR A 135 -1.60 -10.34 -2.50
N SER A 136 -1.67 -10.93 -1.31
CA SER A 136 -2.87 -11.66 -0.87
C SER A 136 -3.86 -10.80 -0.07
N TYR A 137 -3.37 -9.74 0.57
CA TYR A 137 -4.12 -8.90 1.50
C TYR A 137 -3.87 -7.41 1.25
N GLY A 138 -3.50 -7.05 0.02
CA GLY A 138 -3.11 -5.69 -0.36
C GLY A 138 -4.20 -4.65 -0.07
N GLY A 139 -5.48 -5.03 -0.16
CA GLY A 139 -6.59 -4.14 0.19
C GLY A 139 -6.67 -3.80 1.69
N ALA A 140 -6.32 -4.73 2.58
CA ALA A 140 -6.25 -4.44 4.01
C ALA A 140 -5.07 -3.51 4.32
N LEU A 141 -3.90 -3.82 3.74
CA LEU A 141 -2.71 -2.99 3.88
C LEU A 141 -2.92 -1.58 3.31
N GLU A 142 -3.64 -1.46 2.19
CA GLU A 142 -4.00 -0.17 1.58
C GLU A 142 -4.87 0.68 2.49
N LYS A 143 -5.90 0.09 3.12
CA LYS A 143 -6.76 0.81 4.07
C LYS A 143 -5.99 1.28 5.30
N LEU A 144 -5.13 0.41 5.86
CA LEU A 144 -4.28 0.79 7.00
C LEU A 144 -3.31 1.92 6.61
N LEU A 145 -2.71 1.83 5.41
CA LEU A 145 -1.86 2.87 4.86
C LEU A 145 -2.62 4.18 4.64
N ALA A 146 -3.86 4.14 4.16
CA ALA A 146 -4.67 5.33 3.94
C ALA A 146 -4.89 6.13 5.23
N VAL A 147 -5.14 5.46 6.36
CA VAL A 147 -5.26 6.11 7.67
C VAL A 147 -3.91 6.63 8.15
N ALA A 148 -2.85 5.81 8.06
CA ALA A 148 -1.52 6.17 8.52
C ALA A 148 -0.91 7.38 7.78
N LEU A 149 -1.29 7.60 6.51
CA LEU A 149 -0.82 8.74 5.72
C LEU A 149 -1.25 10.10 6.27
N ASN A 150 -2.27 10.17 7.11
CA ASN A 150 -2.68 11.40 7.79
C ASN A 150 -1.74 11.77 8.96
N GLU A 151 -0.78 10.91 9.30
CA GLU A 151 0.19 11.24 10.34
C GLU A 151 1.09 12.40 9.90
N SER A 152 1.42 13.27 10.85
CA SER A 152 2.43 14.31 10.67
C SER A 152 3.72 13.75 10.07
N GLU A 153 4.42 14.57 9.29
CA GLU A 153 5.69 14.18 8.71
C GLU A 153 6.68 13.71 9.79
N GLY A 154 7.40 12.64 9.49
CA GLY A 154 8.44 12.10 10.37
C GLY A 154 9.26 11.00 9.71
N SER A 155 10.43 10.71 10.28
CA SER A 155 11.35 9.68 9.80
C SER A 155 10.69 8.29 9.73
N ARG A 156 9.78 8.00 10.65
CA ARG A 156 8.98 6.77 10.68
C ARG A 156 8.12 6.63 9.43
N LYS A 157 7.34 7.66 9.10
CA LYS A 157 6.48 7.71 7.90
C LYS A 157 7.30 7.51 6.63
N ALA A 158 8.40 8.23 6.49
CA ALA A 158 9.31 8.09 5.35
C ALA A 158 9.86 6.66 5.23
N SER A 159 10.35 6.08 6.33
CA SER A 159 10.91 4.73 6.34
C SER A 159 9.87 3.65 5.97
N VAL A 160 8.64 3.76 6.47
CA VAL A 160 7.53 2.86 6.12
C VAL A 160 7.21 2.95 4.62
N LEU A 161 7.03 4.16 4.11
CA LEU A 161 6.69 4.39 2.70
C LEU A 161 7.79 3.92 1.77
N LEU A 162 9.04 4.22 2.11
CA LEU A 162 10.20 3.79 1.33
C LEU A 162 10.24 2.27 1.24
N LYS A 163 10.13 1.59 2.40
CA LYS A 163 10.22 0.13 2.44
C LYS A 163 9.11 -0.56 1.66
N LEU A 164 7.86 -0.09 1.82
CA LEU A 164 6.73 -0.66 1.10
C LEU A 164 6.84 -0.40 -0.41
N SER A 165 7.32 0.77 -0.82
CA SER A 165 7.46 1.15 -2.22
C SER A 165 8.60 0.40 -2.93
N GLU A 166 9.73 0.15 -2.24
CA GLU A 166 10.80 -0.73 -2.74
C GLU A 166 10.28 -2.14 -3.05
N ILE A 167 9.56 -2.74 -2.10
CA ILE A 167 8.99 -4.08 -2.27
C ILE A 167 7.94 -4.08 -3.40
N ALA A 168 7.15 -3.01 -3.49
CA ALA A 168 6.17 -2.84 -4.56
C ALA A 168 6.83 -2.79 -5.94
N LEU A 169 7.90 -2.00 -6.08
CA LEU A 169 8.62 -1.78 -7.33
C LEU A 169 9.20 -3.09 -7.88
N GLU A 170 9.77 -3.92 -7.02
CA GLU A 170 10.30 -5.23 -7.40
C GLU A 170 9.21 -6.21 -7.87
N ASN A 171 7.94 -5.97 -7.52
CA ASN A 171 6.83 -6.90 -7.72
C ASN A 171 5.63 -6.28 -8.47
N VAL A 172 5.86 -5.21 -9.24
CA VAL A 172 4.81 -4.44 -9.95
C VAL A 172 3.90 -5.35 -10.76
N ASP A 173 4.46 -6.23 -11.60
CA ASP A 173 3.69 -7.07 -12.52
C ASP A 173 2.68 -7.97 -11.79
N SER A 174 3.06 -8.50 -10.62
CA SER A 174 2.16 -9.33 -9.81
C SER A 174 1.10 -8.49 -9.11
N LEU A 175 1.45 -7.30 -8.62
CA LEU A 175 0.56 -6.46 -7.84
C LEU A 175 -0.46 -5.72 -8.72
N SER A 176 -0.03 -5.28 -9.90
CA SER A 176 -0.79 -4.38 -10.79
C SER A 176 -2.03 -5.01 -11.41
N VAL A 177 -2.06 -6.34 -11.52
CA VAL A 177 -3.20 -7.10 -12.08
C VAL A 177 -4.13 -7.68 -10.99
N GLN A 178 -3.76 -7.58 -9.72
CA GLN A 178 -4.57 -8.01 -8.58
C GLN A 178 -5.38 -6.83 -8.03
N HIS A 179 -6.67 -7.00 -7.70
CA HIS A 179 -7.47 -5.90 -7.16
C HIS A 179 -6.81 -5.24 -5.94
N GLY A 180 -6.51 -6.01 -4.88
CA GLY A 180 -5.89 -5.48 -3.66
C GLY A 180 -4.48 -4.92 -3.88
N GLY A 181 -3.67 -5.60 -4.70
CA GLY A 181 -2.31 -5.16 -5.03
C GLY A 181 -2.28 -3.86 -5.83
N SER A 182 -3.18 -3.70 -6.81
CA SER A 182 -3.31 -2.49 -7.60
C SER A 182 -3.78 -1.31 -6.76
N HIS A 183 -4.78 -1.50 -5.89
CA HIS A 183 -5.20 -0.44 -4.96
C HIS A 183 -4.04 0.02 -4.07
N LEU A 184 -3.24 -0.92 -3.56
CA LEU A 184 -2.03 -0.59 -2.79
C LEU A 184 -1.00 0.17 -3.64
N LEU A 185 -0.74 -0.24 -4.88
CA LEU A 185 0.17 0.48 -5.80
C LEU A 185 -0.31 1.90 -6.08
N ARG A 186 -1.61 2.09 -6.31
CA ARG A 186 -2.23 3.41 -6.49
C ARG A 186 -2.01 4.30 -5.27
N ARG A 187 -2.20 3.73 -4.06
CA ARG A 187 -1.98 4.44 -2.79
C ARG A 187 -0.51 4.80 -2.56
N LEU A 188 0.40 3.87 -2.82
CA LEU A 188 1.84 4.12 -2.72
C LEU A 188 2.30 5.16 -3.74
N GLY A 189 1.87 5.05 -5.00
CA GLY A 189 2.16 6.02 -6.06
C GLY A 189 1.69 7.44 -5.71
N SER A 190 0.48 7.57 -5.15
CA SER A 190 -0.02 8.84 -4.60
C SER A 190 0.86 9.36 -3.46
N ALA A 191 1.21 8.51 -2.50
CA ALA A 191 2.00 8.89 -1.34
C ALA A 191 3.44 9.33 -1.67
N ILE A 192 4.09 8.69 -2.65
CA ILE A 192 5.48 9.01 -3.02
C ILE A 192 5.60 10.06 -4.13
N SER A 193 4.51 10.35 -4.85
CA SER A 193 4.45 11.49 -5.77
C SER A 193 4.06 12.80 -5.08
N GLY A 194 3.50 12.72 -3.86
CA GLY A 194 2.93 13.87 -3.18
C GLY A 194 1.59 14.33 -3.76
N VAL A 195 0.96 13.53 -4.62
CA VAL A 195 -0.38 13.81 -5.17
C VAL A 195 -1.43 13.19 -4.27
N GLU A 196 -2.34 14.01 -3.75
CA GLU A 196 -3.41 13.57 -2.87
C GLU A 196 -4.47 12.76 -3.64
N LYS A 197 -4.60 11.48 -3.29
CA LYS A 197 -5.73 10.65 -3.68
C LYS A 197 -6.76 10.66 -2.55
N CYS A 198 -7.83 11.44 -2.66
CA CYS A 198 -8.86 11.54 -1.62
C CYS A 198 -9.40 10.14 -1.25
N ALA A 199 -9.61 9.91 0.04
CA ALA A 199 -10.17 8.67 0.54
C ALA A 199 -11.62 8.49 0.04
N HIS A 200 -11.96 7.26 -0.33
CA HIS A 200 -13.34 6.79 -0.16
C HIS A 200 -13.91 6.03 -1.35
N ASN A 201 -14.35 6.66 -2.44
CA ASN A 201 -15.57 6.13 -3.10
C ASN A 201 -15.37 5.66 -4.54
N GLY A 202 -14.41 4.77 -4.83
CA GLY A 202 -14.34 3.98 -6.09
C GLY A 202 -14.24 4.74 -7.43
N ALA A 203 -14.46 6.06 -7.41
CA ALA A 203 -14.67 6.95 -8.54
C ALA A 203 -14.21 8.37 -8.13
N THR A 204 -13.20 8.48 -7.28
CA THR A 204 -12.68 9.79 -6.90
C THR A 204 -11.90 10.37 -8.08
N PRO A 205 -12.30 11.51 -8.65
CA PRO A 205 -11.45 12.22 -9.59
C PRO A 205 -10.19 12.69 -8.85
N ILE A 206 -9.02 12.40 -9.42
CA ILE A 206 -7.73 12.92 -8.92
C ILE A 206 -7.64 14.44 -9.17
N PHE A 207 -8.45 14.94 -10.10
CA PHE A 207 -8.61 16.35 -10.43
C PHE A 207 -9.67 17.00 -9.53
N SER A 208 -9.36 18.18 -9.01
CA SER A 208 -10.29 18.93 -8.17
C SER A 208 -11.39 19.59 -9.02
N ALA A 209 -12.64 19.59 -8.56
CA ALA A 209 -13.73 20.30 -9.25
C ALA A 209 -13.60 21.84 -9.24
N LYS A 210 -12.61 22.40 -8.54
CA LYS A 210 -12.36 23.85 -8.43
C LYS A 210 -11.19 24.34 -9.28
N ASN A 211 -10.27 23.43 -9.62
CA ASN A 211 -9.15 23.61 -10.54
C ASN A 211 -9.03 22.30 -11.33
N GLU A 212 -9.73 22.24 -12.46
CA GLU A 212 -9.90 21.02 -13.26
C GLU A 212 -8.59 20.50 -13.87
N ASN A 213 -7.50 21.28 -13.81
CA ASN A 213 -6.26 21.01 -14.53
C ASN A 213 -5.08 20.58 -13.65
N GLU A 214 -5.17 20.64 -12.32
CA GLU A 214 -4.04 20.29 -11.44
C GLU A 214 -4.46 19.37 -10.28
N PRO A 215 -3.78 18.23 -10.08
CA PRO A 215 -4.00 17.39 -8.91
C PRO A 215 -3.66 18.12 -7.62
N LYS A 216 -4.43 17.86 -6.55
CA LYS A 216 -4.11 18.38 -5.21
C LYS A 216 -2.81 17.73 -4.73
N ARG A 217 -1.90 18.52 -4.15
CA ARG A 217 -0.61 18.04 -3.65
C ARG A 217 -0.44 18.31 -2.17
N PHE A 218 0.31 17.44 -1.51
CA PHE A 218 0.87 17.69 -0.20
C PHE A 218 2.39 17.79 -0.31
N GLU A 219 2.98 18.65 0.53
CA GLU A 219 4.42 18.79 0.63
C GLU A 219 4.95 17.95 1.79
N ALA A 220 6.06 17.25 1.56
CA ALA A 220 6.82 16.59 2.60
C ALA A 220 8.31 16.58 2.19
N ASN A 221 9.20 16.84 3.14
CA ASN A 221 10.64 16.96 2.89
C ASN A 221 11.23 15.67 2.31
N PHE A 222 10.74 14.50 2.75
CA PHE A 222 11.23 13.21 2.26
C PHE A 222 10.96 12.99 0.76
N LEU A 223 9.96 13.65 0.16
CA LEU A 223 9.65 13.51 -1.27
C LEU A 223 10.76 14.04 -2.17
N ASN A 224 11.60 14.95 -1.67
CA ASN A 224 12.72 15.52 -2.40
C ASN A 224 14.00 14.66 -2.29
N GLN A 225 13.96 13.55 -1.54
CA GLN A 225 15.10 12.64 -1.40
C GLN A 225 15.26 11.79 -2.67
N ALA A 226 16.51 11.49 -3.03
CA ALA A 226 16.84 10.78 -4.27
C ALA A 226 16.19 9.40 -4.34
N GLU A 227 16.03 8.73 -3.21
CA GLU A 227 15.42 7.42 -3.08
C GLU A 227 13.93 7.44 -3.47
N PHE A 228 13.18 8.42 -2.97
CA PHE A 228 11.76 8.57 -3.29
C PHE A 228 11.55 8.96 -4.76
N ILE A 229 12.35 9.89 -5.27
CA ILE A 229 12.34 10.29 -6.68
C ILE A 229 12.63 9.08 -7.58
N SER A 230 13.67 8.31 -7.24
CA SER A 230 14.05 7.11 -7.99
C SER A 230 12.93 6.07 -8.00
N ILE A 231 12.35 5.74 -6.84
CA ILE A 231 11.30 4.73 -6.75
C ILE A 231 10.04 5.16 -7.51
N TYR A 232 9.61 6.42 -7.38
CA TYR A 232 8.48 6.94 -8.14
C TYR A 232 8.73 6.83 -9.64
N ASN A 233 9.89 7.30 -10.13
CA ASN A 233 10.21 7.27 -11.55
C ASN A 233 10.24 5.84 -12.11
N ASN A 234 10.80 4.90 -11.36
CA ASN A 234 10.83 3.49 -11.77
C ASN A 234 9.43 2.85 -11.77
N LEU A 235 8.58 3.20 -10.80
CA LEU A 235 7.18 2.76 -10.77
C LEU A 235 6.39 3.34 -11.95
N ALA A 236 6.50 4.65 -12.17
CA ALA A 236 5.83 5.34 -13.26
C ALA A 236 6.28 4.81 -14.62
N GLY A 237 7.59 4.61 -14.84
CA GLY A 237 8.11 4.03 -16.08
C GLY A 237 7.69 2.58 -16.33
N ARG A 238 7.29 1.82 -15.30
CA ARG A 238 6.74 0.46 -15.45
C ARG A 238 5.24 0.46 -15.72
N VAL A 239 4.48 1.33 -15.04
CA VAL A 239 3.03 1.44 -15.18
C VAL A 239 2.66 2.14 -16.49
N LEU A 240 3.30 3.28 -16.77
CA LEU A 240 3.13 4.09 -17.97
C LEU A 240 4.09 3.62 -19.07
N ASN A 241 4.03 2.33 -19.36
CA ASN A 241 4.78 1.69 -20.43
C ASN A 241 3.82 1.14 -21.48
N TRP A 242 4.06 1.44 -22.76
CA TRP A 242 3.14 1.04 -23.83
C TRP A 242 2.93 -0.48 -23.89
N LYS A 243 4.00 -1.28 -23.74
CA LYS A 243 3.92 -2.74 -23.75
C LYS A 243 3.03 -3.26 -22.62
N SER A 244 3.23 -2.75 -21.39
CA SER A 244 2.40 -3.08 -20.23
C SER A 244 0.93 -2.66 -20.42
N ILE A 245 0.70 -1.44 -20.91
CA ILE A 245 -0.63 -0.90 -21.20
C ILE A 245 -1.34 -1.79 -22.22
N ARG A 246 -0.69 -2.10 -23.34
CA ARG A 246 -1.25 -2.95 -24.39
C ARG A 246 -1.60 -4.35 -23.88
N GLU A 247 -0.77 -4.93 -23.01
CA GLU A 247 -0.99 -6.26 -22.45
C GLU A 247 -2.11 -6.31 -21.41
N PHE A 248 -2.22 -5.29 -20.54
CA PHE A 248 -3.04 -5.35 -19.34
C PHE A 248 -4.18 -4.32 -19.26
N ALA A 249 -4.35 -3.41 -20.23
CA ALA A 249 -5.40 -2.37 -20.16
C ALA A 249 -6.84 -2.91 -20.07
N ASN A 250 -7.09 -4.14 -20.52
CA ASN A 250 -8.39 -4.80 -20.38
C ASN A 250 -8.63 -5.38 -18.96
N ARG A 251 -7.62 -5.36 -18.09
CA ARG A 251 -7.74 -5.72 -16.67
C ARG A 251 -8.11 -4.46 -15.90
N GLU A 252 -9.31 -4.43 -15.35
CA GLU A 252 -9.80 -3.29 -14.54
C GLU A 252 -8.78 -2.81 -13.48
N PRO A 253 -8.14 -3.68 -12.66
CA PRO A 253 -7.15 -3.22 -11.69
C PRO A 253 -5.99 -2.45 -12.32
N PHE A 254 -5.48 -2.92 -13.47
CA PHE A 254 -4.36 -2.29 -14.14
C PHE A 254 -4.80 -1.00 -14.85
N SER A 255 -5.97 -1.01 -15.50
CA SER A 255 -6.53 0.18 -16.15
C SER A 255 -6.67 1.34 -15.18
N LEU A 256 -7.22 1.08 -13.99
CA LEU A 256 -7.35 2.09 -12.95
C LEU A 256 -6.00 2.55 -12.39
N LEU A 257 -5.00 1.66 -12.33
CA LEU A 257 -3.64 2.01 -11.95
C LEU A 257 -3.00 2.97 -12.96
N VAL A 258 -3.15 2.70 -14.26
CA VAL A 258 -2.64 3.57 -15.34
C VAL A 258 -3.29 4.94 -15.27
N GLN A 259 -4.62 5.02 -15.10
CA GLN A 259 -5.34 6.29 -14.96
C GLN A 259 -4.80 7.12 -13.80
N ASP A 260 -4.56 6.49 -12.64
CA ASP A 260 -3.99 7.17 -11.49
C ASP A 260 -2.56 7.68 -11.78
N PHE A 261 -1.72 6.87 -12.41
CA PHE A 261 -0.35 7.26 -12.74
C PHE A 261 -0.27 8.35 -13.83
N ILE A 262 -1.20 8.40 -14.78
CA ILE A 262 -1.34 9.52 -15.72
C ILE A 262 -1.62 10.81 -14.94
N ALA A 263 -2.53 10.74 -13.98
CA ALA A 263 -2.86 11.90 -13.15
C ALA A 263 -1.68 12.29 -12.25
N PHE A 264 -0.93 11.33 -11.69
CA PHE A 264 0.28 11.66 -10.94
C PHE A 264 1.33 12.34 -11.82
N ASP A 265 1.57 11.80 -13.02
CA ASP A 265 2.54 12.33 -13.98
C ASP A 265 2.20 13.75 -14.47
N SER A 266 0.92 14.14 -14.46
CA SER A 266 0.53 15.53 -14.75
C SER A 266 1.16 16.56 -13.80
N SER A 267 1.46 16.17 -12.55
CA SER A 267 2.18 17.03 -11.60
C SER A 267 3.68 17.16 -11.91
N PHE A 268 4.17 16.43 -12.90
CA PHE A 268 5.57 16.36 -13.32
C PHE A 268 5.70 16.62 -14.84
N ASN A 269 4.89 17.53 -15.38
CA ASN A 269 4.89 17.93 -16.79
C ASN A 269 4.63 16.76 -17.77
N CYS A 270 3.88 15.75 -17.33
CA CYS A 270 3.52 14.59 -18.16
C CYS A 270 4.76 13.88 -18.74
N THR A 271 5.85 13.79 -17.98
CA THR A 271 7.14 13.28 -18.48
C THR A 271 7.02 11.87 -19.05
N PHE A 272 6.36 10.97 -18.34
CA PHE A 272 6.19 9.58 -18.78
C PHE A 272 5.13 9.44 -19.86
N VAL A 273 4.03 10.18 -19.76
CA VAL A 273 2.96 10.20 -20.78
C VAL A 273 3.47 10.71 -22.11
N ASN A 274 4.29 11.77 -22.12
CA ASN A 274 4.92 12.29 -23.34
C ASN A 274 5.88 11.26 -23.96
N GLY A 275 6.49 10.39 -23.15
CA GLY A 275 7.33 9.28 -23.62
C GLY A 275 6.57 8.09 -24.22
N LEU A 276 5.24 8.04 -24.09
CA LEU A 276 4.43 6.96 -24.67
C LEU A 276 4.33 7.06 -26.19
N LEU A 277 4.23 8.27 -26.75
CA LEU A 277 3.99 8.45 -28.18
C LEU A 277 5.11 7.84 -29.06
N PRO A 278 6.40 8.08 -28.81
CA PRO A 278 7.47 7.40 -29.55
C PRO A 278 7.38 5.87 -29.41
N SER A 279 7.12 5.37 -28.20
CA SER A 279 7.00 3.92 -27.93
C SER A 279 5.84 3.26 -28.68
N ILE A 280 4.74 4.00 -28.92
CA ILE A 280 3.59 3.54 -29.71
C ILE A 280 3.94 3.50 -31.20
N LEU A 281 4.73 4.46 -31.69
CA LEU A 281 5.09 4.58 -33.10
C LEU A 281 6.21 3.63 -33.55
N GLU A 282 7.00 3.10 -32.61
CA GLU A 282 8.06 2.12 -32.87
C GLU A 282 7.55 0.67 -33.04
N GLU A 283 6.29 0.37 -32.69
CA GLU A 283 5.64 -0.94 -32.84
C GLU A 283 4.71 -1.03 -34.06
#